data_AF-A0A5J6PDF5-F1
#
_entry.id   AF-A0A5J6PDF5-F1
#
_cell.length_a   1.000
_cell.length_b   1.000
_cell.length_c   1.000
_cell.angle_alpha   90.00
_cell.angle_beta   90.00
_cell.angle_gamma   90.00
#
_symmetry.space_group_name_H-M   'P 1'
#
loop_
_entity.id
_entity.type
_entity.pdbx_description
1 polymer ?
#
loop_
_entity_poly.entity_id
_entity_poly.type
_entity_poly.pdbx_seq_one_letter_code
_entity_poly.pdbx_strand_id
1 'polypeptide(L)'
;MELIKKLLLWLVGIFFVITGISLFTLSYKAAISVILASLFLIPASTEFFYKKTTISIKPKIKFLIVSGLLISAPILVNQEEKERDNAIAAAQAEAEAKRKEAQEMQSINAIKKHFFENKESVISSLKSDFENKNYEAAISNAEKYMITGNTEVIDIYKNAKSALNAIQIEKRTKELLEKAKKLPSSETEENKNLYQQLVSMNPNNEKFKEKLSYYADKLQKKQKEEKEKAAAKLEREEKIKSQFHPWDGSHIQLERMIKQQMNDPNSYEHVETVYWDNDAIDSLIVQTTFRGKNAFGGVVKNFVKVRVNLNGDIIEVIDQS
;
A
#
# COMPACT_ATOMS: atom_id res chain seq x y z
N MET A 1 36.35 68.04 28.59
CA MET A 1 35.53 67.03 27.87
C MET A 1 36.13 65.62 27.93
N GLU A 2 37.47 65.44 27.84
CA GLU A 2 38.11 64.11 27.95
C GLU A 2 38.00 63.45 29.34
N LEU A 3 38.16 64.22 30.42
CA LEU A 3 38.05 63.71 31.80
C LEU A 3 36.69 63.04 32.06
N ILE A 4 35.61 63.67 31.60
CA ILE A 4 34.23 63.16 31.74
C ILE A 4 34.08 61.82 30.99
N LYS A 5 34.68 61.68 29.79
CA LYS A 5 34.64 60.42 29.02
C LYS A 5 35.39 59.28 29.72
N LYS A 6 36.57 59.55 30.31
CA LYS A 6 37.33 58.54 31.06
C LYS A 6 36.59 58.09 32.33
N LEU A 7 35.95 59.03 33.03
CA LEU A 7 35.17 58.76 34.24
C LEU A 7 33.93 57.90 33.92
N LEU A 8 33.24 58.21 32.81
CA LEU A 8 32.13 57.42 32.29
C LEU A 8 32.56 55.98 31.94
N LEU A 9 33.70 55.81 31.25
CA LEU A 9 34.23 54.48 30.90
C LEU A 9 34.59 53.64 32.13
N TRP A 10 35.11 54.27 33.19
CA TRP A 10 35.36 53.61 34.47
C TRP A 10 34.07 53.14 35.13
N LEU A 11 33.05 53.99 35.22
CA LEU A 11 31.75 53.63 35.81
C LEU A 11 31.08 52.48 35.05
N VAL A 12 31.04 52.56 33.72
CA VAL A 12 30.45 51.51 32.87
C VAL A 12 31.26 50.21 32.97
N GLY A 13 32.59 50.30 32.98
CA GLY A 13 33.47 49.14 33.15
C GLY A 13 33.27 48.43 34.50
N ILE A 14 33.27 49.17 35.61
CA ILE A 14 33.03 48.61 36.96
C ILE A 14 31.64 47.96 37.03
N PHE A 15 30.62 48.60 36.47
CA PHE A 15 29.27 48.05 36.40
C PHE A 15 29.27 46.66 35.74
N PHE A 16 29.91 46.53 34.57
CA PHE A 16 29.99 45.23 33.88
C PHE A 16 30.84 44.19 34.65
N VAL A 17 31.88 44.58 35.41
CA VAL A 17 32.59 43.64 36.30
C VAL A 17 31.62 43.06 37.34
N ILE A 18 30.82 43.91 37.99
CA ILE A 18 29.84 43.46 39.01
C ILE A 18 28.78 42.57 38.37
N THR A 19 28.25 42.95 37.20
CA THR A 19 27.29 42.13 36.45
C THR A 19 27.89 40.77 36.07
N GLY A 20 29.13 40.75 35.58
CA GLY A 20 29.83 39.52 35.23
C GLY A 20 30.05 38.61 36.45
N ILE A 21 30.40 39.17 37.62
CA ILE A 21 30.52 38.38 38.86
C ILE A 21 29.19 37.75 39.25
N SER A 22 28.09 38.51 39.18
CA SER A 22 26.75 38.01 39.49
C SER A 22 26.34 36.84 38.58
N LEU A 23 26.72 36.90 37.29
CA LEU A 23 26.41 35.87 36.30
C LEU A 23 27.08 34.52 36.54
N PHE A 24 28.10 34.39 37.39
CA PHE A 24 28.74 33.09 37.67
C PHE A 24 27.77 32.05 38.23
N THR A 25 26.73 32.50 38.93
CA THR A 25 25.67 31.63 39.48
C THR A 25 24.80 31.02 38.38
N LEU A 26 24.69 31.69 37.23
CA LEU A 26 23.88 31.24 36.10
C LEU A 26 24.76 30.53 35.06
N SER A 27 25.79 31.21 34.55
CA SER A 27 26.72 30.71 33.56
C SER A 27 28.12 31.30 33.78
N TYR A 28 29.08 30.44 34.08
CA TYR A 28 30.47 30.85 34.21
C TYR A 28 31.05 31.34 32.86
N LYS A 29 30.57 30.81 31.73
CA LYS A 29 30.99 31.27 30.39
C LYS A 29 30.47 32.68 30.10
N ALA A 30 29.21 32.95 30.40
CA ALA A 30 28.65 34.30 30.26
C ALA A 30 29.33 35.30 31.21
N ALA A 31 29.59 34.89 32.45
CA ALA A 31 30.33 35.69 33.43
C ALA A 31 31.72 36.09 32.92
N ILE A 32 32.49 35.13 32.40
CA ILE A 32 33.80 35.39 31.80
C ILE A 32 33.68 36.32 30.59
N SER A 33 32.68 36.14 29.73
CA SER A 33 32.45 37.01 28.56
C SER A 33 32.23 38.48 28.94
N VAL A 34 31.41 38.74 29.95
CA VAL A 34 31.10 40.10 30.43
C VAL A 34 32.30 40.73 31.16
N ILE A 35 33.06 39.93 31.93
CA ILE A 35 34.29 40.41 32.59
C ILE A 35 35.38 40.73 31.56
N LEU A 36 35.50 39.94 30.49
CA LEU A 36 36.43 40.28 29.40
C LEU A 36 36.02 41.58 28.70
N ALA A 37 34.72 41.80 28.44
CA ALA A 37 34.22 43.06 27.89
C ALA A 37 34.55 44.27 28.78
N SER A 38 34.45 44.13 30.10
CA SER A 38 34.73 45.22 31.04
C SER A 38 36.22 45.58 31.11
N LEU A 39 37.12 44.60 30.99
CA LEU A 39 38.56 44.83 30.90
C LEU A 39 38.95 45.65 29.67
N PHE A 40 38.19 45.58 28.57
CA PHE A 40 38.39 46.47 27.44
C PHE A 40 37.80 47.86 27.66
N LEU A 41 36.79 48.04 28.52
CA LEU A 41 36.19 49.36 28.76
C LEU A 41 37.00 50.22 29.74
N ILE A 42 37.63 49.60 30.74
CA ILE A 42 38.39 50.31 31.78
C ILE A 42 39.70 50.88 31.20
N PRO A 43 39.97 52.20 31.31
CA PRO A 43 41.18 52.81 30.76
C PRO A 43 42.49 52.17 31.27
N ALA A 44 42.58 51.90 32.58
CA ALA A 44 43.79 51.37 33.20
C ALA A 44 44.19 49.98 32.67
N SER A 45 43.22 49.08 32.48
CA SER A 45 43.48 47.76 31.89
C SER A 45 43.88 47.86 30.42
N THR A 46 43.31 48.81 29.67
CA THR A 46 43.70 49.01 28.26
C THR A 46 45.09 49.62 28.09
N GLU A 47 45.46 50.59 28.94
CA GLU A 47 46.81 51.17 28.96
C GLU A 47 47.84 50.12 29.38
N PHE A 48 47.51 49.29 30.38
CA PHE A 48 48.34 48.15 30.76
C PHE A 48 48.54 47.15 29.63
N PHE A 49 47.47 46.82 28.89
CA PHE A 49 47.53 45.94 27.73
C PHE A 49 48.44 46.50 26.62
N TYR A 50 48.31 47.78 26.29
CA TYR A 50 49.16 48.43 25.27
C TYR A 50 50.62 48.59 25.70
N LYS A 51 50.89 48.67 27.00
CA LYS A 51 52.26 48.69 27.51
C LYS A 51 52.95 47.32 27.41
N LYS A 52 52.18 46.24 27.51
CA LYS A 52 52.67 44.86 27.48
C LYS A 52 52.60 44.20 26.10
N THR A 53 51.79 44.73 25.19
CA THR A 53 51.59 44.18 23.85
C THR A 53 51.85 45.23 22.78
N THR A 54 52.43 44.84 21.66
CA THR A 54 52.75 45.74 20.53
C THR A 54 51.53 46.06 19.65
N ILE A 55 50.33 45.64 20.05
CA ILE A 55 49.12 45.67 19.22
C ILE A 55 48.28 46.89 19.62
N SER A 56 48.10 47.85 18.70
CA SER A 56 47.20 49.00 18.89
C SER A 56 45.81 48.71 18.32
N ILE A 57 44.79 48.67 19.17
CA ILE A 57 43.41 48.38 18.75
C ILE A 57 42.70 49.69 18.44
N LYS A 58 42.28 49.87 17.18
CA LYS A 58 41.52 51.04 16.75
C LYS A 58 40.17 51.12 17.51
N PRO A 59 39.66 52.32 17.82
CA PRO A 59 38.42 52.49 18.59
C PRO A 59 37.20 51.74 18.03
N LYS A 60 37.05 51.69 16.69
CA LYS A 60 35.96 50.94 16.03
C LYS A 60 36.05 49.43 16.26
N ILE A 61 37.26 48.88 16.24
CA ILE A 61 37.51 47.44 16.46
C ILE A 61 37.26 47.09 17.93
N LYS A 62 37.71 47.94 18.85
CA LYS A 62 37.47 47.81 20.29
C LYS A 62 35.97 47.78 20.62
N PHE A 63 35.19 48.67 20.00
CA PHE A 63 33.73 48.68 20.13
C PHE A 63 33.11 47.36 19.65
N LEU A 64 33.52 46.85 18.49
CA LEU A 64 33.03 45.57 17.96
C LEU A 64 33.35 44.37 18.87
N ILE A 65 34.57 44.32 19.46
CA ILE A 65 34.95 43.25 20.39
C ILE A 65 34.08 43.29 21.65
N VAL A 66 33.92 44.46 22.26
CA VAL A 66 33.09 44.63 23.45
C VAL A 66 31.62 44.30 23.16
N SER A 67 31.07 44.81 22.05
CA SER A 67 29.70 44.49 21.63
C SER A 67 29.53 42.99 21.38
N GLY A 68 30.48 42.33 20.70
CA GLY A 68 30.45 40.89 20.47
C GLY A 68 30.43 40.08 21.77
N LEU A 69 31.29 40.42 22.74
CA LEU A 69 31.37 39.77 24.05
C LEU A 69 30.13 40.00 24.92
N LEU A 70 29.50 41.17 24.81
CA LEU A 70 28.25 41.46 25.51
C LEU A 70 27.05 40.76 24.85
N ILE A 71 27.03 40.66 23.52
CA ILE A 71 25.98 39.95 22.76
C ILE A 71 26.09 38.43 22.96
N SER A 72 27.30 37.87 23.09
CA SER A 72 27.48 36.43 23.31
C SER A 72 27.06 35.99 24.72
N ALA A 73 27.08 36.87 25.72
CA ALA A 73 26.72 36.53 27.09
C ALA A 73 25.30 35.93 27.24
N PRO A 74 24.21 36.55 26.75
CA PRO A 74 22.88 35.95 26.83
C PRO A 74 22.75 34.66 25.99
N ILE A 75 23.47 34.54 24.87
CA ILE A 75 23.49 33.31 24.06
C ILE A 75 24.11 32.16 24.87
N LEU A 76 25.21 32.43 25.57
CA LEU A 76 25.89 31.45 26.42
C LEU A 76 25.05 31.03 27.63
N VAL A 77 24.33 31.96 28.26
CA VAL A 77 23.37 31.63 29.34
C VAL A 77 22.28 30.70 28.80
N ASN A 78 21.61 31.07 27.71
CA ASN A 78 20.52 30.28 27.12
C ASN A 78 21.00 28.89 26.67
N GLN A 79 22.22 28.79 26.14
CA GLN A 79 22.77 27.50 25.72
C GLN A 79 23.01 26.58 26.92
N GLU A 80 23.63 27.08 28.00
CA GLU A 80 23.86 26.28 29.20
C GLU A 80 22.58 25.91 29.94
N GLU A 81 21.59 26.80 29.96
CA GLU A 81 20.25 26.51 30.49
C GLU A 81 19.58 25.38 29.72
N LYS A 82 19.59 25.44 28.38
CA LYS A 82 19.07 24.36 27.53
C LYS A 82 19.82 23.03 27.72
N GLU A 83 21.14 23.07 27.87
CA GLU A 83 21.95 21.88 28.16
C GLU A 83 21.56 21.26 29.52
N ARG A 84 21.33 22.08 30.55
CA ARG A 84 20.87 21.63 31.88
C ARG A 84 19.46 21.05 31.82
N ASP A 85 18.52 21.73 31.17
CA ASP A 85 17.14 21.27 31.05
C ASP A 85 17.05 19.94 30.30
N ASN A 86 17.81 19.79 29.21
CA ASN A 86 17.91 18.53 28.48
C ASN A 86 18.49 17.40 29.35
N ALA A 87 19.52 17.70 30.16
CA ALA A 87 20.11 16.72 31.06
C ALA A 87 19.13 16.30 32.17
N ILE A 88 18.36 17.24 32.72
CA ILE A 88 17.30 16.97 33.71
C ILE A 88 16.20 16.12 33.08
N ALA A 89 15.72 16.49 31.88
CA ALA A 89 14.70 15.73 31.16
C ALA A 89 15.16 14.32 30.82
N ALA A 90 16.41 14.13 30.39
CA ALA A 90 16.99 12.82 30.13
C ALA A 90 17.09 11.97 31.42
N ALA A 91 17.55 12.57 32.53
CA ALA A 91 17.62 11.89 33.81
C ALA A 91 16.23 11.50 34.35
N GLN A 92 15.23 12.35 34.16
CA GLN A 92 13.84 12.06 34.52
C GLN A 92 13.25 10.93 33.67
N ALA A 93 13.49 10.95 32.35
CA ALA A 93 13.04 9.89 31.45
C ALA A 93 13.69 8.54 31.79
N GLU A 94 14.98 8.52 32.12
CA GLU A 94 15.67 7.32 32.57
C GLU A 94 15.13 6.82 33.92
N ALA A 95 14.89 7.72 34.87
CA ALA A 95 14.32 7.37 36.16
C ALA A 95 12.88 6.83 36.02
N GLU A 96 12.06 7.39 35.12
CA GLU A 96 10.73 6.89 34.82
C GLU A 96 10.78 5.51 34.16
N ALA A 97 11.69 5.30 33.20
CA ALA A 97 11.90 3.99 32.57
C ALA A 97 12.28 2.93 33.60
N LYS A 98 13.26 3.21 34.47
CA LYS A 98 13.66 2.30 35.57
C LYS A 98 12.51 2.04 36.55
N ARG A 99 11.68 3.05 36.85
CA ARG A 99 10.49 2.87 37.71
C ARG A 99 9.45 1.96 37.06
N LYS A 100 9.17 2.13 35.76
CA LYS A 100 8.26 1.27 35.01
C LYS A 100 8.76 -0.17 34.98
N GLU A 101 10.05 -0.37 34.69
CA GLU A 101 10.68 -1.69 34.71
C GLU A 101 10.61 -2.34 36.09
N ALA A 102 10.88 -1.58 37.17
CA ALA A 102 10.76 -2.08 38.54
C ALA A 102 9.31 -2.43 38.91
N GLN A 103 8.33 -1.63 38.49
CA GLN A 103 6.90 -1.90 38.68
C GLN A 103 6.45 -3.16 37.93
N GLU A 104 6.93 -3.35 36.69
CA GLU A 104 6.67 -4.54 35.89
C GLU A 104 7.29 -5.79 36.53
N MET A 105 8.55 -5.70 36.98
CA MET A 105 9.19 -6.78 37.71
C MET A 105 8.47 -7.10 39.03
N GLN A 106 7.96 -6.09 39.74
CA GLN A 106 7.17 -6.29 40.94
C GLN A 106 5.85 -7.01 40.64
N SER A 107 5.15 -6.64 39.56
CA SER A 107 3.91 -7.31 39.16
C SER A 107 4.16 -8.76 38.74
N ILE A 108 5.22 -9.04 37.98
CA ILE A 108 5.65 -10.40 37.61
C ILE A 108 5.96 -11.23 38.86
N ASN A 109 6.70 -10.67 39.81
CA ASN A 109 7.03 -11.37 41.05
C ASN A 109 5.79 -11.65 41.91
N ALA A 110 4.83 -10.72 41.95
CA ALA A 110 3.56 -10.92 42.64
C ALA A 110 2.74 -12.05 42.00
N ILE A 111 2.68 -12.12 40.66
CA ILE A 111 2.02 -13.20 39.93
C ILE A 111 2.69 -14.54 40.23
N LYS A 112 4.02 -14.61 40.16
CA LYS A 112 4.77 -15.84 40.48
C LYS A 112 4.50 -16.28 41.91
N LYS A 113 4.58 -15.36 42.88
CA LYS A 113 4.29 -15.66 44.29
C LYS A 113 2.88 -16.20 44.47
N HIS A 114 1.87 -15.50 43.94
CA HIS A 114 0.48 -15.94 44.02
C HIS A 114 0.28 -17.34 43.42
N PHE A 115 0.89 -17.61 42.25
CA PHE A 115 0.84 -18.93 41.64
C PHE A 115 1.47 -20.00 42.52
N PHE A 116 2.67 -19.79 43.05
CA PHE A 116 3.35 -20.79 43.88
C PHE A 116 2.61 -21.06 45.20
N GLU A 117 2.02 -20.04 45.82
CA GLU A 117 1.23 -20.19 47.05
C GLU A 117 -0.11 -20.90 46.81
N ASN A 118 -0.70 -20.77 45.61
CA ASN A 118 -2.02 -21.29 45.28
C ASN A 118 -2.01 -22.34 44.17
N LYS A 119 -0.86 -22.98 43.92
CA LYS A 119 -0.60 -23.81 42.73
C LYS A 119 -1.72 -24.83 42.49
N GLU A 120 -2.04 -25.65 43.49
CA GLU A 120 -3.05 -26.71 43.37
C GLU A 120 -4.44 -26.16 43.01
N SER A 121 -4.84 -25.05 43.64
CA SER A 121 -6.13 -24.41 43.36
C SER A 121 -6.19 -23.83 41.95
N VAL A 122 -5.12 -23.15 41.52
CA VAL A 122 -5.02 -22.60 40.15
C VAL A 122 -5.07 -23.70 39.11
N ILE A 123 -4.27 -24.75 39.27
CA ILE A 123 -4.24 -25.89 38.34
C ILE A 123 -5.59 -26.61 38.31
N SER A 124 -6.22 -26.82 39.47
CA SER A 124 -7.55 -27.44 39.56
C SER A 124 -8.62 -26.61 38.84
N SER A 125 -8.61 -25.27 39.01
CA SER A 125 -9.52 -24.37 38.29
C SER A 125 -9.30 -24.45 36.78
N LEU A 126 -8.05 -24.45 36.31
CA LEU A 126 -7.74 -24.54 34.88
C LEU A 126 -8.16 -25.89 34.28
N LYS A 127 -7.96 -26.99 35.02
CA LYS A 127 -8.43 -28.33 34.61
C LYS A 127 -9.95 -28.37 34.55
N SER A 128 -10.65 -27.81 35.55
CA SER A 128 -12.11 -27.71 35.56
C SER A 128 -12.64 -26.88 34.38
N ASP A 129 -12.04 -25.72 34.09
CA ASP A 129 -12.42 -24.91 32.92
C ASP A 129 -12.25 -25.72 31.62
N PHE A 130 -11.15 -26.46 31.50
CA PHE A 130 -10.88 -27.32 30.34
C PHE A 130 -11.87 -28.48 30.22
N GLU A 131 -12.12 -29.23 31.29
CA GLU A 131 -13.03 -30.38 31.33
C GLU A 131 -14.48 -29.99 31.05
N ASN A 132 -14.90 -28.81 31.53
CA ASN A 132 -16.20 -28.22 31.25
C ASN A 132 -16.28 -27.58 29.85
N LYS A 133 -15.24 -27.70 29.02
CA LYS A 133 -15.14 -27.12 27.66
C LYS A 133 -15.21 -25.59 27.63
N ASN A 134 -14.97 -24.93 28.76
CA ASN A 134 -14.85 -23.48 28.88
C ASN A 134 -13.45 -23.04 28.41
N TYR A 135 -13.08 -23.39 27.17
CA TYR A 135 -11.72 -23.23 26.67
C TYR A 135 -11.26 -21.77 26.65
N GLU A 136 -12.16 -20.82 26.37
CA GLU A 136 -11.83 -19.39 26.41
C GLU A 136 -11.42 -18.93 27.81
N ALA A 137 -12.13 -19.38 28.85
CA ALA A 137 -11.79 -19.10 30.24
C ALA A 137 -10.48 -19.79 30.63
N ALA A 138 -10.31 -21.06 30.26
CA ALA A 138 -9.08 -21.82 30.50
C ALA A 138 -7.85 -21.13 29.87
N ILE A 139 -7.96 -20.66 28.63
CA ILE A 139 -6.92 -19.92 27.89
C ILE A 139 -6.60 -18.60 28.62
N SER A 140 -7.62 -17.78 28.89
CA SER A 140 -7.44 -16.47 29.53
C SER A 140 -6.83 -16.60 30.93
N ASN A 141 -7.25 -17.60 31.70
CA ASN A 141 -6.72 -17.85 33.04
C ASN A 141 -5.31 -18.43 32.99
N ALA A 142 -5.00 -19.31 32.03
CA ALA A 142 -3.66 -19.87 31.87
C ALA A 142 -2.64 -18.82 31.41
N GLU A 143 -3.02 -17.90 30.52
CA GLU A 143 -2.15 -16.80 30.02
C GLU A 143 -1.58 -15.96 31.17
N LYS A 144 -2.38 -15.69 32.21
CA LYS A 144 -1.94 -14.95 33.41
C LYS A 144 -0.74 -15.59 34.10
N TYR A 145 -0.60 -16.91 33.99
CA TYR A 145 0.43 -17.69 34.68
C TYR A 145 1.50 -18.26 33.75
N MET A 146 1.46 -17.98 32.45
CA MET A 146 2.47 -18.45 31.48
C MET A 146 3.89 -18.01 31.85
N ILE A 147 4.03 -16.82 32.43
CA ILE A 147 5.33 -16.25 32.89
C ILE A 147 6.00 -17.07 33.99
N THR A 148 5.26 -17.98 34.64
CA THR A 148 5.82 -18.88 35.67
C THR A 148 6.65 -20.01 35.07
N GLY A 149 6.47 -20.31 33.77
CA GLY A 149 7.13 -21.44 33.10
C GLY A 149 6.61 -22.81 33.55
N ASN A 150 5.49 -22.87 34.28
CA ASN A 150 4.93 -24.13 34.73
C ASN A 150 4.39 -24.96 33.55
N THR A 151 4.85 -26.20 33.43
CA THR A 151 4.51 -27.10 32.31
C THR A 151 3.02 -27.44 32.26
N GLU A 152 2.36 -27.67 33.41
CA GLU A 152 0.93 -27.99 33.44
C GLU A 152 0.07 -26.82 32.93
N VAL A 153 0.40 -25.57 33.32
CA VAL A 153 -0.27 -24.37 32.80
C VAL A 153 -0.10 -24.26 31.28
N ILE A 154 1.13 -24.45 30.79
CA ILE A 154 1.46 -24.37 29.36
C ILE A 154 0.71 -25.45 28.57
N ASP A 155 0.65 -26.68 29.10
CA ASP A 155 -0.01 -27.79 28.44
C ASP A 155 -1.53 -27.60 28.41
N ILE A 156 -2.14 -27.15 29.52
CA ILE A 156 -3.57 -26.81 29.55
C ILE A 156 -3.87 -25.70 28.55
N TYR A 157 -3.06 -24.64 28.49
CA TYR A 157 -3.22 -23.55 27.52
C TYR A 157 -3.20 -24.09 26.07
N LYS A 158 -2.18 -24.87 25.72
CA LYS A 158 -2.02 -25.43 24.37
C LYS A 158 -3.18 -26.34 24.00
N ASN A 159 -3.58 -27.22 24.92
CA ASN A 159 -4.68 -28.15 24.71
C ASN A 159 -6.01 -27.42 24.58
N ALA A 160 -6.29 -26.43 25.45
CA ALA A 160 -7.49 -25.60 25.38
C ALA A 160 -7.57 -24.84 24.06
N LYS A 161 -6.45 -24.24 23.62
CA LYS A 161 -6.35 -23.53 22.34
C LYS A 161 -6.58 -24.46 21.14
N SER A 162 -5.99 -25.65 21.17
CA SER A 162 -6.20 -26.66 20.14
C SER A 162 -7.66 -27.13 20.08
N ALA A 163 -8.28 -27.40 21.23
CA ALA A 163 -9.67 -27.82 21.32
C ALA A 163 -10.64 -26.72 20.86
N LEU A 164 -10.40 -25.46 21.26
CA LEU A 164 -11.18 -24.31 20.80
C LEU A 164 -11.08 -24.15 19.28
N ASN A 165 -9.88 -24.24 18.71
CA ASN A 165 -9.67 -24.18 17.26
C ASN A 165 -10.41 -25.31 16.55
N ALA A 166 -10.36 -26.55 17.07
CA ALA A 166 -11.11 -27.67 16.50
C ALA A 166 -12.64 -27.40 16.46
N ILE A 167 -13.20 -26.81 17.53
CA ILE A 167 -14.62 -26.42 17.57
C ILE A 167 -14.93 -25.32 16.54
N GLN A 168 -14.05 -24.32 16.41
CA GLN A 168 -14.23 -23.25 15.42
C GLN A 168 -14.15 -23.80 13.99
N ILE A 169 -13.21 -24.70 13.72
CA ILE A 169 -13.09 -25.42 12.44
C ILE A 169 -14.37 -26.20 12.17
N GLU A 170 -14.90 -26.96 13.15
CA GLU A 170 -16.13 -27.73 12.98
C GLU A 170 -17.33 -26.82 12.67
N LYS A 171 -17.49 -25.74 13.44
CA LYS A 171 -18.56 -24.74 13.22
C LYS A 171 -18.45 -24.14 11.83
N ARG A 172 -17.27 -23.67 11.44
CA ARG A 172 -17.04 -23.05 10.14
C ARG A 172 -17.23 -24.02 8.98
N THR A 173 -16.81 -25.27 9.16
CA THR A 173 -17.03 -26.35 8.20
C THR A 173 -18.52 -26.58 7.98
N LYS A 174 -19.34 -26.64 9.05
CA LYS A 174 -20.80 -26.76 8.94
C LYS A 174 -21.41 -25.57 8.18
N GLU A 175 -21.02 -24.34 8.52
CA GLU A 175 -21.49 -23.13 7.82
C GLU A 175 -21.17 -23.16 6.32
N LEU A 176 -19.94 -23.56 5.94
CA LEU A 176 -19.54 -23.65 4.55
C LEU A 176 -20.27 -24.77 3.81
N LEU A 177 -20.51 -25.93 4.45
CA LEU A 177 -21.29 -27.00 3.83
C LEU A 177 -22.74 -26.59 3.59
N GLU A 178 -23.36 -25.84 4.50
CA GLU A 178 -24.71 -25.29 4.28
C GLU A 178 -24.73 -24.27 3.13
N LYS A 179 -23.69 -23.45 2.98
CA LYS A 179 -23.54 -22.57 1.81
C LYS A 179 -23.36 -23.38 0.52
N ALA A 180 -22.57 -24.45 0.55
CA ALA A 180 -22.35 -25.32 -0.60
C ALA A 180 -23.65 -25.95 -1.11
N LYS A 181 -24.56 -26.34 -0.20
CA LYS A 181 -25.87 -26.92 -0.56
C LYS A 181 -26.78 -25.93 -1.28
N LYS A 182 -26.71 -24.64 -0.91
CA LYS A 182 -27.53 -23.58 -1.50
C LYS A 182 -26.97 -23.04 -2.81
N LEU A 183 -25.68 -23.25 -3.06
CA LEU A 183 -24.98 -22.74 -4.22
C LEU A 183 -25.24 -23.65 -5.44
N PRO A 184 -25.77 -23.13 -6.56
CA PRO A 184 -25.97 -23.93 -7.76
C PRO A 184 -24.66 -24.53 -8.30
N SER A 185 -24.75 -25.70 -8.91
CA SER A 185 -23.57 -26.35 -9.51
C SER A 185 -23.01 -25.63 -10.75
N SER A 186 -23.74 -24.66 -11.29
CA SER A 186 -23.30 -23.76 -12.37
C SER A 186 -22.21 -22.79 -11.91
N GLU A 187 -22.28 -22.33 -10.66
CA GLU A 187 -21.35 -21.38 -10.02
C GLU A 187 -20.03 -22.07 -9.68
N THR A 188 -19.27 -22.38 -10.73
CA THR A 188 -18.12 -23.29 -10.67
C THR A 188 -16.95 -22.66 -9.90
N GLU A 189 -16.75 -21.36 -10.04
CA GLU A 189 -15.67 -20.62 -9.37
C GLU A 189 -15.96 -20.48 -7.86
N GLU A 190 -17.18 -20.12 -7.50
CA GLU A 190 -17.64 -19.98 -6.12
C GLU A 190 -17.61 -21.33 -5.39
N ASN A 191 -18.04 -22.41 -6.06
CA ASN A 191 -17.94 -23.75 -5.51
C ASN A 191 -16.48 -24.16 -5.29
N LYS A 192 -15.60 -23.93 -6.27
CA LYS A 192 -14.16 -24.21 -6.15
C LYS A 192 -13.56 -23.47 -4.94
N ASN A 193 -13.81 -22.17 -4.81
CA ASN A 193 -13.29 -21.35 -3.71
C ASN A 193 -13.82 -21.80 -2.35
N LEU A 194 -15.08 -22.24 -2.28
CA LEU A 194 -15.66 -22.79 -1.07
C LEU A 194 -15.01 -24.12 -0.67
N TYR A 195 -14.82 -25.05 -1.62
CA TYR A 195 -14.13 -26.31 -1.33
C TYR A 195 -12.63 -26.12 -1.03
N GLN A 196 -11.99 -25.09 -1.58
CA GLN A 196 -10.62 -24.72 -1.22
C GLN A 196 -10.51 -24.32 0.25
N GLN A 197 -11.47 -23.53 0.77
CA GLN A 197 -11.54 -23.20 2.20
C GLN A 197 -11.80 -24.44 3.07
N LEU A 198 -12.66 -25.36 2.60
CA LEU A 198 -12.93 -26.61 3.32
C LEU A 198 -11.69 -27.50 3.42
N VAL A 199 -10.90 -27.60 2.35
CA VAL A 199 -9.64 -28.36 2.32
C VAL A 199 -8.56 -27.70 3.19
N SER A 200 -8.44 -26.36 3.20
CA SER A 200 -7.42 -25.70 4.02
C SER A 200 -7.64 -25.87 5.52
N MET A 201 -8.91 -25.93 5.96
CA MET A 201 -9.25 -26.21 7.36
C MET A 201 -9.26 -27.70 7.70
N ASN A 202 -9.55 -28.56 6.72
CA ASN A 202 -9.62 -30.02 6.89
C ASN A 202 -8.78 -30.73 5.83
N PRO A 203 -7.44 -30.64 5.88
CA PRO A 203 -6.55 -31.11 4.83
C PRO A 203 -6.54 -32.63 4.66
N ASN A 204 -7.05 -33.39 5.63
CA ASN A 204 -7.13 -34.85 5.57
C ASN A 204 -8.48 -35.37 5.04
N ASN A 205 -9.40 -34.47 4.66
CA ASN A 205 -10.71 -34.87 4.15
C ASN A 205 -10.65 -35.10 2.63
N GLU A 206 -10.60 -36.38 2.23
CA GLU A 206 -10.52 -36.77 0.81
C GLU A 206 -11.71 -36.30 -0.02
N LYS A 207 -12.94 -36.32 0.54
CA LYS A 207 -14.13 -35.85 -0.19
C LYS A 207 -14.05 -34.37 -0.57
N PHE A 208 -13.47 -33.54 0.29
CA PHE A 208 -13.29 -32.11 -0.01
C PHE A 208 -12.23 -31.90 -1.10
N LYS A 209 -11.15 -32.69 -1.10
CA LYS A 209 -10.14 -32.66 -2.15
C LYS A 209 -10.70 -33.08 -3.51
N GLU A 210 -11.46 -34.17 -3.54
CA GLU A 210 -12.13 -34.66 -4.76
C GLU A 210 -13.06 -33.61 -5.34
N LYS A 211 -13.89 -32.98 -4.50
CA LYS A 211 -14.80 -31.90 -4.93
C LYS A 211 -14.03 -30.69 -5.44
N LEU A 212 -12.97 -30.27 -4.75
CA LEU A 212 -12.11 -29.18 -5.21
C LEU A 212 -11.53 -29.48 -6.61
N SER A 213 -11.00 -30.69 -6.81
CA SER A 213 -10.48 -31.14 -8.11
C SER A 213 -11.58 -31.09 -9.18
N TYR A 214 -12.76 -31.64 -8.88
CA TYR A 214 -13.89 -31.65 -9.80
C TYR A 214 -14.27 -30.24 -10.28
N TYR A 215 -14.38 -29.27 -9.38
CA TYR A 215 -14.72 -27.89 -9.77
C TYR A 215 -13.56 -27.18 -10.47
N ALA A 216 -12.31 -27.49 -10.12
CA ALA A 216 -11.14 -26.98 -10.83
C ALA A 216 -11.11 -27.48 -12.28
N ASP A 217 -11.33 -28.78 -12.50
CA ASP A 217 -11.36 -29.38 -13.83
C ASP A 217 -12.54 -28.85 -14.66
N LYS A 218 -13.72 -28.71 -14.04
CA LYS A 218 -14.90 -28.14 -14.68
C LYS A 218 -14.67 -26.69 -15.12
N LEU A 219 -14.01 -25.89 -14.28
CA LEU A 219 -13.66 -24.51 -14.61
C LEU A 219 -12.67 -24.45 -15.77
N GLN A 220 -11.62 -25.28 -15.73
CA GLN A 220 -10.63 -25.35 -16.79
C GLN A 220 -11.25 -25.76 -18.12
N LYS A 221 -12.15 -26.74 -18.10
CA LYS A 221 -12.91 -27.16 -19.30
C LYS A 221 -13.76 -26.02 -19.84
N LYS A 222 -14.51 -25.31 -18.98
CA LYS A 222 -15.33 -24.15 -19.39
C LYS A 222 -14.48 -23.06 -20.03
N GLN A 223 -13.36 -22.70 -19.40
CA GLN A 223 -12.42 -21.71 -19.95
C GLN A 223 -11.82 -22.14 -21.28
N LYS A 224 -11.49 -23.43 -21.42
CA LYS A 224 -10.99 -23.98 -22.68
C LYS A 224 -12.05 -23.91 -23.78
N GLU A 225 -13.28 -24.32 -23.51
CA GLU A 225 -14.39 -24.23 -24.47
C GLU A 225 -14.70 -22.79 -24.87
N GLU A 226 -14.70 -21.85 -23.92
CA GLU A 226 -14.90 -20.42 -24.20
C GLU A 226 -13.76 -19.86 -25.06
N LYS A 227 -12.52 -20.25 -24.78
CA LYS A 227 -11.35 -19.85 -25.56
C LYS A 227 -11.39 -20.43 -26.98
N GLU A 228 -11.77 -21.69 -27.14
CA GLU A 228 -11.93 -22.33 -28.44
C GLU A 228 -13.04 -21.68 -29.25
N LYS A 229 -14.18 -21.36 -28.64
CA LYS A 229 -15.27 -20.61 -29.29
C LYS A 229 -14.83 -19.21 -29.70
N ALA A 230 -14.10 -18.50 -28.84
CA ALA A 230 -13.57 -17.17 -29.17
C ALA A 230 -12.57 -17.25 -30.33
N ALA A 231 -11.68 -18.24 -30.34
CA ALA A 231 -10.74 -18.46 -31.42
C ALA A 231 -11.43 -18.81 -32.75
N ALA A 232 -12.43 -19.70 -32.73
CA ALA A 232 -13.21 -20.06 -33.91
C ALA A 232 -14.00 -18.86 -34.47
N LYS A 233 -14.55 -18.02 -33.59
CA LYS A 233 -15.24 -16.79 -33.98
C LYS A 233 -14.27 -15.81 -34.67
N LEU A 234 -13.09 -15.60 -34.09
CA LEU A 234 -12.06 -14.75 -34.71
C LEU A 234 -11.62 -15.28 -36.08
N GLU A 235 -11.38 -16.59 -36.19
CA GLU A 235 -11.02 -17.22 -37.47
C GLU A 235 -12.13 -17.03 -38.52
N ARG A 236 -13.40 -17.18 -38.12
CA ARG A 236 -14.55 -16.93 -38.99
C ARG A 236 -14.61 -15.48 -39.45
N GLU A 237 -14.47 -14.52 -38.53
CA GLU A 237 -14.47 -13.09 -38.85
C GLU A 237 -13.36 -12.73 -39.85
N GLU A 238 -12.16 -13.29 -39.70
CA GLU A 238 -11.06 -13.05 -40.64
C GLU A 238 -11.34 -13.67 -42.02
N LYS A 239 -11.92 -14.88 -42.09
CA LYS A 239 -12.36 -15.47 -43.36
C LYS A 239 -13.40 -14.60 -44.04
N ILE A 240 -14.40 -14.11 -43.30
CA ILE A 240 -15.44 -13.22 -43.83
C ILE A 240 -14.81 -11.93 -44.38
N LYS A 241 -13.97 -11.25 -43.59
CA LYS A 241 -13.29 -10.00 -44.01
C LYS A 241 -12.48 -10.20 -45.29
N SER A 242 -11.83 -11.35 -45.45
CA SER A 242 -11.01 -11.65 -46.64
C SER A 242 -11.79 -11.71 -47.95
N GLN A 243 -13.13 -11.85 -47.90
CA GLN A 243 -14.00 -11.87 -49.07
C GLN A 243 -14.31 -10.47 -49.63
N PHE A 244 -14.03 -9.42 -48.84
CA PHE A 244 -14.33 -8.03 -49.18
C PHE A 244 -13.06 -7.26 -49.49
N HIS A 245 -13.15 -6.35 -50.45
CA HIS A 245 -12.03 -5.50 -50.81
C HIS A 245 -11.80 -4.44 -49.70
N PRO A 246 -10.55 -4.24 -49.23
CA PRO A 246 -10.29 -3.42 -48.04
C PRO A 246 -10.63 -1.93 -48.15
N TRP A 247 -10.74 -1.40 -49.37
CA TRP A 247 -10.83 0.05 -49.62
C TRP A 247 -12.24 0.57 -49.86
N ASP A 248 -13.07 -0.19 -50.56
CA ASP A 248 -14.45 0.16 -50.94
C ASP A 248 -15.49 -0.80 -50.33
N GLY A 249 -15.04 -1.91 -49.70
CA GLY A 249 -15.92 -2.88 -49.07
C GLY A 249 -16.70 -3.75 -50.06
N SER A 250 -16.35 -3.73 -51.35
CA SER A 250 -17.02 -4.55 -52.37
C SER A 250 -16.71 -6.04 -52.16
N HIS A 251 -17.68 -6.92 -52.39
CA HIS A 251 -17.45 -8.37 -52.32
C HIS A 251 -16.76 -8.85 -53.60
N ILE A 252 -15.52 -9.36 -53.47
CA ILE A 252 -14.58 -9.54 -54.58
C ILE A 252 -15.15 -10.45 -55.68
N GLN A 253 -15.68 -11.62 -55.31
CA GLN A 253 -16.23 -12.56 -56.31
C GLN A 253 -17.54 -12.06 -56.93
N LEU A 254 -18.34 -11.32 -56.17
CA LEU A 254 -19.64 -10.83 -56.63
C LEU A 254 -19.47 -9.66 -57.59
N GLU A 255 -18.56 -8.74 -57.28
CA GLU A 255 -18.17 -7.67 -58.20
C GLU A 255 -17.67 -8.26 -59.53
N ARG A 256 -16.81 -9.29 -59.48
CA ARG A 256 -16.32 -9.96 -60.69
C ARG A 256 -17.45 -10.57 -61.51
N MET A 257 -18.40 -11.25 -60.87
CA MET A 257 -19.57 -11.82 -61.54
C MET A 257 -20.43 -10.73 -62.18
N ILE A 258 -20.71 -9.64 -61.47
CA ILE A 258 -21.51 -8.51 -61.98
C ILE A 258 -20.84 -7.91 -63.22
N LYS A 259 -19.55 -7.58 -63.14
CA LYS A 259 -18.79 -7.01 -64.27
C LYS A 259 -18.80 -7.93 -65.50
N GLN A 260 -18.74 -9.25 -65.31
CA GLN A 260 -18.81 -10.22 -66.41
C GLN A 260 -20.18 -10.29 -67.09
N GLN A 261 -21.25 -9.95 -66.37
CA GLN A 261 -22.63 -9.96 -66.89
C GLN A 261 -23.05 -8.61 -67.49
N MET A 262 -22.29 -7.53 -67.25
CA MET A 262 -22.59 -6.19 -67.77
C MET A 262 -22.22 -6.02 -69.24
N ASN A 263 -23.03 -5.25 -69.98
CA ASN A 263 -22.74 -4.87 -71.37
C ASN A 263 -21.48 -3.99 -71.51
N ASP A 264 -21.28 -3.05 -70.58
CA ASP A 264 -20.08 -2.21 -70.49
C ASP A 264 -19.47 -2.35 -69.08
N PRO A 265 -18.54 -3.31 -68.87
CA PRO A 265 -17.93 -3.56 -67.57
C PRO A 265 -17.15 -2.35 -67.01
N ASN A 266 -16.65 -1.47 -67.88
CA ASN A 266 -15.91 -0.28 -67.48
C ASN A 266 -16.82 0.81 -66.88
N SER A 267 -18.13 0.70 -67.09
CA SER A 267 -19.12 1.60 -66.49
C SER A 267 -19.52 1.23 -65.06
N TYR A 268 -19.00 0.13 -64.51
CA TYR A 268 -19.31 -0.31 -63.15
C TYR A 268 -18.79 0.68 -62.10
N GLU A 269 -19.67 1.10 -61.20
CA GLU A 269 -19.37 1.88 -60.01
C GLU A 269 -20.01 1.20 -58.80
N HIS A 270 -19.20 0.78 -57.83
CA HIS A 270 -19.69 0.23 -56.57
C HIS A 270 -20.37 1.33 -55.74
N VAL A 271 -21.54 1.03 -55.17
CA VAL A 271 -22.26 1.96 -54.29
C VAL A 271 -22.21 1.48 -52.85
N GLU A 272 -22.59 0.23 -52.59
CA GLU A 272 -22.66 -0.32 -51.25
C GLU A 272 -22.69 -1.85 -51.28
N THR A 273 -22.06 -2.49 -50.30
CA THR A 273 -22.23 -3.92 -50.04
C THR A 273 -22.66 -4.12 -48.59
N VAL A 274 -23.73 -4.89 -48.39
CA VAL A 274 -24.20 -5.33 -47.08
C VAL A 274 -24.18 -6.84 -47.01
N TYR A 275 -23.87 -7.39 -45.84
CA TYR A 275 -23.90 -8.83 -45.62
C TYR A 275 -24.62 -9.18 -44.32
N TRP A 276 -25.17 -10.39 -44.29
CA TRP A 276 -25.78 -10.99 -43.12
C TRP A 276 -25.08 -12.33 -42.85
N ASP A 277 -24.39 -12.40 -41.71
CA ASP A 277 -23.82 -13.65 -41.20
C ASP A 277 -24.85 -14.39 -40.35
N ASN A 278 -25.01 -15.67 -40.61
CA ASN A 278 -25.75 -16.57 -39.76
C ASN A 278 -24.76 -17.62 -39.25
N ASP A 279 -24.27 -17.44 -38.01
CA ASP A 279 -23.29 -18.32 -37.37
C ASP A 279 -23.68 -19.81 -37.35
N ALA A 280 -24.97 -20.15 -37.55
CA ALA A 280 -25.45 -21.52 -37.60
C ALA A 280 -25.25 -22.22 -38.97
N ILE A 281 -24.97 -21.47 -40.03
CA ILE A 281 -24.78 -21.98 -41.39
C ILE A 281 -23.43 -21.46 -41.90
N ASP A 282 -22.60 -22.31 -42.50
CA ASP A 282 -21.32 -21.91 -43.13
C ASP A 282 -21.51 -21.16 -44.45
N SER A 283 -22.35 -20.12 -44.43
CA SER A 283 -22.68 -19.27 -45.56
C SER A 283 -23.03 -17.86 -45.12
N LEU A 284 -22.74 -16.88 -45.97
CA LEU A 284 -23.19 -15.49 -45.82
C LEU A 284 -24.25 -15.17 -46.88
N ILE A 285 -25.13 -14.23 -46.56
CA ILE A 285 -25.95 -13.57 -47.58
C ILE A 285 -25.30 -12.23 -47.86
N VAL A 286 -24.96 -11.95 -49.10
CA VAL A 286 -24.28 -10.72 -49.52
C VAL A 286 -25.13 -10.02 -50.57
N GLN A 287 -25.35 -8.72 -50.42
CA GLN A 287 -26.02 -7.89 -51.40
C GLN A 287 -25.11 -6.74 -51.80
N THR A 288 -24.82 -6.63 -53.10
CA THR A 288 -24.07 -5.50 -53.66
C THR A 288 -24.97 -4.65 -54.51
N THR A 289 -24.95 -3.35 -54.24
CA THR A 289 -25.61 -2.30 -55.01
C THR A 289 -24.56 -1.57 -55.84
N PHE A 290 -24.83 -1.38 -57.12
CA PHE A 290 -23.89 -0.80 -58.07
C PHE A 290 -24.60 0.09 -59.10
N ARG A 291 -23.83 0.92 -59.80
CA ARG A 291 -24.27 1.67 -60.97
C ARG A 291 -23.56 1.18 -62.21
N GLY A 292 -24.23 1.28 -63.36
CA GLY A 292 -23.68 0.89 -64.65
C GLY A 292 -24.50 1.44 -65.81
N LYS A 293 -23.89 1.51 -67.01
CA LYS A 293 -24.59 1.88 -68.24
C LYS A 293 -25.45 0.72 -68.73
N ASN A 294 -26.71 1.01 -69.02
CA ASN A 294 -27.62 0.07 -69.69
C ASN A 294 -27.37 0.06 -71.21
N ALA A 295 -28.09 -0.82 -71.93
CA ALA A 295 -27.97 -0.95 -73.39
C ALA A 295 -28.30 0.34 -74.18
N PHE A 296 -28.98 1.30 -73.57
CA PHE A 296 -29.35 2.60 -74.15
C PHE A 296 -28.39 3.73 -73.75
N GLY A 297 -27.30 3.43 -73.04
CA GLY A 297 -26.28 4.39 -72.63
C GLY A 297 -26.59 5.19 -71.35
N GLY A 298 -27.74 4.96 -70.71
CA GLY A 298 -28.11 5.60 -69.43
C GLY A 298 -27.50 4.89 -68.23
N VAL A 299 -27.04 5.64 -67.22
CA VAL A 299 -26.53 5.08 -65.96
C VAL A 299 -27.69 4.75 -65.03
N VAL A 300 -27.82 3.49 -64.63
CA VAL A 300 -28.88 2.98 -63.74
C VAL A 300 -28.29 2.37 -62.48
N LYS A 301 -29.08 2.33 -61.39
CA LYS A 301 -28.69 1.73 -60.10
C LYS A 301 -29.37 0.37 -59.97
N ASN A 302 -28.56 -0.67 -59.82
CA ASN A 302 -28.98 -2.07 -59.77
C ASN A 302 -28.44 -2.73 -58.49
N PHE A 303 -28.95 -3.92 -58.17
CA PHE A 303 -28.42 -4.73 -57.08
C PHE A 303 -28.42 -6.21 -57.43
N VAL A 304 -27.50 -6.96 -56.81
CA VAL A 304 -27.48 -8.42 -56.83
C VAL A 304 -27.31 -8.92 -55.41
N LYS A 305 -28.18 -9.86 -55.02
CA LYS A 305 -28.17 -10.53 -53.71
C LYS A 305 -27.88 -12.02 -53.92
N VAL A 306 -26.86 -12.51 -53.25
CA VAL A 306 -26.36 -13.89 -53.37
C VAL A 306 -26.16 -14.54 -52.00
N ARG A 307 -26.16 -15.87 -51.99
CA ARG A 307 -25.59 -16.68 -50.90
C ARG A 307 -24.18 -17.09 -51.28
N VAL A 308 -23.22 -16.88 -50.39
CA VAL A 308 -21.81 -17.27 -50.57
C VAL A 308 -21.36 -18.21 -49.46
N ASN A 309 -20.40 -19.09 -49.74
CA ASN A 309 -19.74 -19.89 -48.71
C ASN A 309 -18.68 -19.07 -47.94
N LEU A 310 -18.03 -19.65 -46.93
CA LEU A 310 -16.96 -18.98 -46.18
C LEU A 310 -15.66 -18.72 -46.98
N ASN A 311 -15.53 -19.27 -48.19
CA ASN A 311 -14.43 -18.98 -49.10
C ASN A 311 -14.77 -17.81 -50.07
N GLY A 312 -15.99 -17.28 -50.00
CA GLY A 312 -16.49 -16.22 -50.88
C GLY A 312 -17.05 -16.71 -52.23
N ASP A 313 -17.18 -18.04 -52.41
CA ASP A 313 -17.75 -18.59 -53.64
C ASP A 313 -19.27 -18.44 -53.63
N ILE A 314 -19.82 -18.03 -54.77
CA ILE A 314 -21.27 -17.85 -54.95
C ILE A 314 -21.93 -19.23 -55.08
N ILE A 315 -22.83 -19.52 -54.14
CA ILE A 315 -23.62 -20.76 -54.12
C ILE A 315 -24.93 -20.56 -54.90
N GLU A 316 -25.60 -19.44 -54.66
CA GLU A 316 -26.97 -19.20 -55.13
C GLU A 316 -27.20 -17.70 -55.35
N VAL A 317 -27.86 -17.34 -56.45
CA VAL A 317 -28.40 -15.97 -56.65
C VAL A 317 -29.81 -15.94 -56.09
N ILE A 318 -30.03 -15.09 -55.08
CA ILE A 318 -31.30 -14.98 -54.35
C ILE A 318 -32.23 -13.97 -55.03
N ASP A 319 -31.68 -12.82 -55.45
CA ASP A 319 -32.45 -11.73 -56.02
C ASP A 319 -31.55 -10.80 -56.86
N GLN A 320 -32.08 -10.19 -57.92
CA GLN A 320 -31.36 -9.24 -58.76
C GLN A 320 -32.31 -8.31 -59.52
N SER A 321 -31.89 -7.06 -59.73
CA SER A 321 -32.65 -6.00 -60.41
C SER A 321 -31.84 -5.22 -61.42
#